data_AF-W0BFB9-F1
#
_entry.id   AF-W0BFB9-F1
#
_cell.length_a   1.000
_cell.length_b   1.000
_cell.length_c   1.000
_cell.angle_alpha   90.00
_cell.angle_beta   90.00
_cell.angle_gamma   90.00
#
_symmetry.space_group_name_H-M   'P 1'
#
loop_
_entity.id
_entity.type
_entity.pdbx_description
1 polymer ?
#
loop_
_entity_poly.entity_id
_entity_poly.type
_entity_poly.pdbx_seq_one_letter_code
_entity_poly.pdbx_strand_id
1 'polypeptide(L)'
;MSHSSKENPCGLNGFAFLEFSGPDATFVQRQFSELGFYPIKTHIKENITLYEQGHIQFILNAAKNCQAEQHANVHGAGACAMGFLVEDAEFAFAHAIKHGATAFRDSKHADHQLPAIEAIGGSVIYFVDHKHTPFAGQWTPLQDNTRVNTGLTHIDHLTHNVYRGNMDKWAHFYESIFNFSEIRFFNITGKMTGLVSRALASPCGKLKFL
;
A
#
# COMPACT_ATOMS: atom_id res chain seq x y z
N MET A 1 -8.19 20.36 9.67
CA MET A 1 -9.60 20.67 9.35
C MET A 1 -10.29 19.35 9.05
N SER A 2 -11.41 19.02 9.71
CA SER A 2 -12.17 17.81 9.39
C SER A 2 -12.88 18.03 8.06
N HIS A 3 -12.53 17.23 7.05
CA HIS A 3 -13.25 17.25 5.78
C HIS A 3 -14.67 16.72 6.03
N SER A 4 -15.66 17.29 5.35
CA SER A 4 -17.01 16.75 5.39
C SER A 4 -16.99 15.28 4.91
N SER A 5 -17.85 14.43 5.46
CA SER A 5 -17.99 13.03 5.00
C SER A 5 -18.31 12.92 3.50
N LYS A 6 -18.81 14.00 2.87
CA LYS A 6 -19.00 14.05 1.41
C LYS A 6 -17.70 14.26 0.62
N GLU A 7 -16.72 14.96 1.19
CA GLU A 7 -15.45 15.26 0.50
C GLU A 7 -14.42 14.17 0.70
N ASN A 8 -14.39 13.54 1.88
CA ASN A 8 -13.51 12.40 2.18
C ASN A 8 -14.37 11.17 2.57
N PRO A 9 -15.01 10.51 1.60
CA PRO A 9 -16.04 9.52 1.87
C PRO A 9 -15.54 8.27 2.60
N CYS A 10 -14.26 7.93 2.48
CA CYS A 10 -13.64 6.81 3.20
C CYS A 10 -12.87 7.26 4.45
N GLY A 11 -12.92 8.54 4.82
CA GLY A 11 -12.17 9.05 5.97
C GLY A 11 -10.65 8.85 5.86
N LEU A 12 -10.08 8.93 4.65
CA LEU A 12 -8.66 8.70 4.38
C LEU A 12 -7.76 9.64 5.18
N ASN A 13 -6.63 9.11 5.65
CA ASN A 13 -5.67 9.84 6.48
C ASN A 13 -4.19 9.47 6.20
N GLY A 14 -3.88 9.04 4.98
CA GLY A 14 -2.50 8.71 4.56
C GLY A 14 -2.24 7.20 4.47
N PHE A 15 -0.99 6.85 4.21
CA PHE A 15 -0.55 5.45 4.17
C PHE A 15 -0.38 4.90 5.58
N ALA A 16 -0.88 3.69 5.81
CA ALA A 16 -0.61 2.91 7.02
C ALA A 16 0.67 2.07 6.85
N PHE A 17 0.82 1.40 5.71
CA PHE A 17 2.00 0.60 5.37
C PHE A 17 2.09 0.37 3.86
N LEU A 18 3.23 -0.13 3.39
CA LEU A 18 3.37 -0.81 2.10
C LEU A 18 3.81 -2.25 2.33
N GLU A 19 3.25 -3.17 1.57
CA GLU A 19 3.63 -4.58 1.62
C GLU A 19 4.38 -4.96 0.35
N PHE A 20 5.49 -5.66 0.54
CA PHE A 20 6.39 -6.10 -0.50
C PHE A 20 6.50 -7.61 -0.48
N SER A 21 6.70 -8.16 -1.67
CA SER A 21 6.94 -9.57 -1.91
C SER A 21 8.09 -9.72 -2.89
N GLY A 22 8.67 -10.91 -2.99
CA GLY A 22 9.68 -11.20 -3.99
C GLY A 22 10.04 -12.68 -4.05
N PRO A 23 10.52 -13.19 -5.20
CA PRO A 23 10.98 -14.57 -5.33
C PRO A 23 12.13 -14.91 -4.36
N ASP A 24 12.99 -13.92 -4.09
CA ASP A 24 14.02 -13.96 -3.05
C ASP A 24 13.77 -12.85 -2.03
N ALA A 25 13.31 -13.23 -0.84
CA ALA A 25 13.07 -12.31 0.25
C ALA A 25 14.37 -11.61 0.70
N THR A 26 15.51 -12.30 0.65
CA THR A 26 16.81 -11.78 1.09
C THR A 26 17.24 -10.55 0.29
N PHE A 27 16.91 -10.52 -1.01
CA PHE A 27 17.13 -9.37 -1.87
C PHE A 27 16.37 -8.14 -1.36
N VAL A 28 15.07 -8.28 -1.07
CA VAL A 28 14.23 -7.18 -0.56
C VAL A 28 14.69 -6.73 0.83
N GLN A 29 15.04 -7.68 1.70
CA GLN A 29 15.59 -7.39 3.03
C GLN A 29 16.85 -6.53 2.95
N ARG A 30 17.76 -6.85 2.02
CA ARG A 30 18.99 -6.07 1.81
C ARG A 30 18.67 -4.64 1.37
N GLN A 31 17.75 -4.47 0.43
CA GLN A 31 17.34 -3.15 -0.04
C GLN A 31 16.72 -2.31 1.10
N PHE A 32 15.89 -2.91 1.94
CA PHE A 32 15.33 -2.24 3.11
C PHE A 32 16.43 -1.76 4.07
N SER A 33 17.39 -2.63 4.39
CA SER A 33 18.53 -2.28 5.24
C SER A 33 19.38 -1.15 4.64
N GLU A 34 19.65 -1.18 3.33
CA GLU A 34 20.40 -0.13 2.63
C GLU A 34 19.67 1.22 2.64
N LEU A 35 18.34 1.22 2.68
CA LEU A 35 17.51 2.42 2.83
C LEU A 35 17.41 2.91 4.29
N GLY A 36 17.93 2.16 5.27
CA GLY A 36 17.86 2.49 6.69
C GLY A 36 16.62 1.96 7.42
N PHE A 37 15.87 1.06 6.80
CA PHE A 37 14.80 0.33 7.48
C PHE A 37 15.37 -0.83 8.28
N TYR A 38 14.81 -1.07 9.47
CA TYR A 38 15.21 -2.18 10.33
C TYR A 38 13.99 -3.02 10.72
N PRO A 39 14.15 -4.34 10.89
CA PRO A 39 13.04 -5.21 11.26
C PRO A 39 12.67 -4.97 12.72
N ILE A 40 11.38 -4.81 13.00
CA ILE A 40 10.85 -4.54 14.36
C ILE A 40 10.00 -5.68 14.90
N LYS A 41 9.35 -6.46 14.03
CA LYS A 41 8.48 -7.58 14.41
C LYS A 41 8.52 -8.65 13.34
N THR A 42 8.35 -9.91 13.74
CA THR A 42 8.13 -11.04 12.83
C THR A 42 6.80 -11.70 13.13
N HIS A 43 6.14 -12.24 12.10
CA HIS A 43 4.88 -12.94 12.29
C HIS A 43 5.13 -14.25 13.05
N ILE A 44 4.20 -14.63 13.93
CA ILE A 44 4.36 -15.78 14.85
C ILE A 44 4.49 -17.13 14.14
N LYS A 45 3.99 -17.24 12.90
CA LYS A 45 3.89 -18.52 12.17
C LYS A 45 4.39 -18.46 10.73
N GLU A 46 4.37 -17.28 10.12
CA GLU A 46 4.61 -17.12 8.68
C GLU A 46 5.90 -16.34 8.47
N ASN A 47 6.51 -16.51 7.30
CA ASN A 47 7.70 -15.74 6.93
C ASN A 47 7.29 -14.31 6.51
N ILE A 48 6.90 -13.51 7.50
CA ILE A 48 6.45 -12.13 7.33
C ILE A 48 7.18 -11.28 8.37
N THR A 49 7.77 -10.18 7.93
CA THR A 49 8.55 -9.29 8.79
C THR A 49 8.12 -7.85 8.58
N LEU A 50 7.88 -7.14 9.68
CA LEU A 50 7.58 -5.72 9.69
C LEU A 50 8.87 -4.94 9.89
N TYR A 51 9.13 -3.98 9.00
CA TYR A 51 10.23 -3.04 9.02
C TYR A 51 9.71 -1.63 9.28
N GLU A 52 10.52 -0.80 9.93
CA GLU A 52 10.17 0.59 10.24
C GLU A 52 11.34 1.54 9.97
N GLN A 53 11.01 2.76 9.52
CA GLN A 53 11.89 3.92 9.61
C GLN A 53 11.04 5.19 9.72
N GLY A 54 11.27 6.01 10.74
CA GLY A 54 10.43 7.17 11.01
C GLY A 54 8.98 6.74 11.24
N HIS A 55 8.04 7.27 10.44
CA HIS A 55 6.65 6.85 10.43
C HIS A 55 6.29 5.90 9.28
N ILE A 56 7.29 5.38 8.56
CA ILE A 56 7.09 4.48 7.43
C ILE A 56 7.15 3.04 7.93
N GLN A 57 6.14 2.26 7.57
CA GLN A 57 6.07 0.82 7.83
C GLN A 57 6.08 0.04 6.52
N PHE A 58 7.03 -0.88 6.39
CA PHE A 58 7.10 -1.83 5.29
C PHE A 58 6.89 -3.25 5.82
N ILE A 59 5.98 -4.00 5.21
CA ILE A 59 5.80 -5.42 5.48
C ILE A 59 6.49 -6.18 4.36
N LEU A 60 7.42 -7.05 4.69
CA LEU A 60 7.94 -8.04 3.75
C LEU A 60 7.19 -9.35 3.97
N ASN A 61 6.38 -9.76 2.99
CA ASN A 61 5.63 -10.99 3.03
C ASN A 61 6.25 -12.03 2.08
N ALA A 62 6.90 -13.02 2.68
CA ALA A 62 7.50 -14.17 2.01
C ALA A 62 6.76 -15.48 2.37
N ALA A 63 5.52 -15.37 2.85
CA ALA A 63 4.65 -16.53 3.07
C ALA A 63 4.33 -17.23 1.74
N LYS A 64 3.92 -18.50 1.84
CA LYS A 64 3.64 -19.36 0.69
C LYS A 64 2.16 -19.56 0.50
N ASN A 65 1.71 -19.82 -0.72
CA ASN A 65 0.30 -20.04 -1.07
C ASN A 65 -0.61 -18.88 -0.63
N CYS A 66 -0.18 -17.65 -0.87
CA CYS A 66 -0.91 -16.41 -0.58
C CYS A 66 -0.79 -15.42 -1.76
N GLN A 67 -1.52 -14.30 -1.69
CA GLN A 67 -1.47 -13.27 -2.72
C GLN A 67 -0.06 -12.71 -2.93
N ALA A 68 0.72 -12.53 -1.86
CA ALA A 68 2.08 -12.00 -1.95
C ALA A 68 3.00 -12.89 -2.83
N GLU A 69 2.96 -14.20 -2.64
CA GLU A 69 3.73 -15.13 -3.49
C GLU A 69 3.24 -15.12 -4.94
N GLN A 70 1.91 -15.13 -5.15
CA GLN A 70 1.35 -15.09 -6.50
C GLN A 70 1.75 -13.81 -7.24
N HIS A 71 1.69 -12.66 -6.57
CA HIS A 71 2.13 -11.39 -7.11
C HIS A 71 3.62 -11.42 -7.44
N ALA A 72 4.48 -11.94 -6.54
CA ALA A 72 5.90 -12.08 -6.78
C ALA A 72 6.24 -12.99 -7.98
N ASN A 73 5.47 -14.05 -8.20
CA ASN A 73 5.66 -14.94 -9.35
C ASN A 73 5.35 -14.26 -10.69
N VAL A 74 4.41 -13.31 -10.70
CA VAL A 74 4.04 -12.56 -11.92
C VAL A 74 4.94 -11.34 -12.14
N HIS A 75 5.28 -10.62 -11.07
CA HIS A 75 5.89 -9.29 -11.14
C HIS A 75 7.34 -9.23 -10.67
N GLY A 76 7.86 -10.29 -10.05
CA GLY A 76 9.15 -10.27 -9.36
C GLY A 76 9.08 -9.54 -8.02
N ALA A 77 10.23 -9.04 -7.54
CA ALA A 77 10.30 -8.30 -6.29
C ALA A 77 9.63 -6.92 -6.42
N GLY A 78 8.69 -6.60 -5.53
CA GLY A 78 7.98 -5.32 -5.56
C GLY A 78 6.85 -5.21 -4.56
N ALA A 79 6.22 -4.03 -4.55
CA ALA A 79 5.05 -3.76 -3.72
C ALA A 79 3.85 -4.57 -4.22
N CYS A 80 3.30 -5.43 -3.37
CA CYS A 80 2.13 -6.27 -3.66
C CYS A 80 0.86 -5.82 -2.96
N ALA A 81 0.96 -4.92 -1.97
CA ALA A 81 -0.20 -4.28 -1.36
C ALA A 81 0.15 -2.94 -0.71
N MET A 82 -0.90 -2.17 -0.37
CA MET A 82 -0.79 -0.93 0.37
C MET A 82 -1.89 -0.84 1.43
N GLY A 83 -1.55 -0.32 2.61
CA GLY A 83 -2.51 -0.03 3.66
C GLY A 83 -2.92 1.44 3.62
N PHE A 84 -4.22 1.74 3.56
CA PHE A 84 -4.77 3.08 3.72
C PHE A 84 -5.26 3.26 5.15
N LEU A 85 -4.73 4.28 5.83
CA LEU A 85 -5.25 4.70 7.11
C LEU A 85 -6.58 5.41 6.89
N VAL A 86 -7.62 4.95 7.58
CA VAL A 86 -8.98 5.49 7.51
C VAL A 86 -9.54 5.72 8.91
N GLU A 87 -10.65 6.46 8.99
CA GLU A 87 -11.35 6.71 10.25
C GLU A 87 -12.06 5.45 10.80
N ASP A 88 -12.70 4.69 9.90
CA ASP A 88 -13.40 3.44 10.18
C ASP A 88 -13.21 2.47 8.99
N ALA A 89 -12.52 1.35 9.23
CA ALA A 89 -12.12 0.40 8.19
C ALA A 89 -13.30 -0.35 7.57
N GLU A 90 -14.29 -0.72 8.38
CA GLU A 90 -15.48 -1.44 7.92
C GLU A 90 -16.38 -0.52 7.08
N PHE A 91 -16.53 0.73 7.51
CA PHE A 91 -17.26 1.73 6.74
C PHE A 91 -16.58 2.03 5.41
N ALA A 92 -15.27 2.29 5.40
CA ALA A 92 -14.50 2.54 4.17
C ALA A 92 -14.60 1.36 3.19
N PHE A 93 -14.50 0.14 3.71
CA PHE A 93 -14.68 -1.08 2.91
C PHE A 93 -16.09 -1.17 2.32
N ALA A 94 -17.15 -1.04 3.14
CA ALA A 94 -18.52 -1.08 2.65
C ALA A 94 -18.81 0.01 1.61
N HIS A 95 -18.26 1.20 1.79
CA HIS A 95 -18.31 2.28 0.82
C HIS A 95 -17.65 1.86 -0.50
N ALA A 96 -16.43 1.30 -0.45
CA ALA A 96 -15.70 0.89 -1.64
C ALA A 96 -16.44 -0.18 -2.44
N ILE A 97 -16.99 -1.21 -1.77
CA ILE A 97 -17.80 -2.24 -2.42
C ILE A 97 -19.03 -1.63 -3.10
N LYS A 98 -19.72 -0.69 -2.43
CA LYS A 98 -20.88 -0.01 -3.02
C LYS A 98 -20.52 0.80 -4.28
N HIS A 99 -19.27 1.24 -4.41
CA HIS A 99 -18.76 1.99 -5.56
C HIS A 99 -18.01 1.11 -6.57
N GLY A 100 -18.22 -0.20 -6.53
CA GLY A 100 -17.77 -1.13 -7.57
C GLY A 100 -16.38 -1.73 -7.34
N ALA A 101 -15.80 -1.56 -6.16
CA ALA A 101 -14.60 -2.30 -5.79
C ALA A 101 -14.89 -3.80 -5.62
N THR A 102 -13.91 -4.64 -5.96
CA THR A 102 -13.97 -6.09 -5.72
C THR A 102 -13.39 -6.38 -4.34
N ALA A 103 -14.15 -7.08 -3.49
CA ALA A 103 -13.67 -7.52 -2.18
C ALA A 103 -12.51 -8.52 -2.34
N PHE A 104 -11.43 -8.32 -1.59
CA PHE A 104 -10.30 -9.22 -1.55
C PHE A 104 -10.32 -10.05 -0.26
N ARG A 105 -9.89 -11.32 -0.36
CA ARG A 105 -9.61 -12.20 0.78
C ARG A 105 -8.38 -13.03 0.45
N ASP A 106 -7.40 -13.03 1.34
CA ASP A 106 -6.21 -13.86 1.18
C ASP A 106 -6.43 -15.28 1.75
N SER A 107 -5.39 -16.11 1.70
CA SER A 107 -5.32 -17.38 2.39
C SER A 107 -5.31 -17.18 3.91
N LYS A 108 -6.00 -18.09 4.63
CA LYS A 108 -6.26 -17.96 6.07
C LYS A 108 -5.01 -17.81 6.93
N HIS A 109 -3.87 -18.36 6.51
CA HIS A 109 -2.62 -18.32 7.27
C HIS A 109 -1.84 -17.01 7.06
N ALA A 110 -2.08 -16.29 5.95
CA ALA A 110 -1.46 -15.01 5.62
C ALA A 110 -2.47 -13.83 5.68
N ASP A 111 -3.65 -14.05 6.26
CA ASP A 111 -4.70 -13.03 6.38
C ASP A 111 -4.29 -11.91 7.35
N HIS A 112 -4.31 -10.66 6.87
CA HIS A 112 -4.04 -9.48 7.66
C HIS A 112 -5.07 -9.21 8.76
N GLN A 113 -6.24 -9.86 8.70
CA GLN A 113 -7.43 -9.56 9.52
C GLN A 113 -7.96 -8.14 9.29
N LEU A 114 -7.88 -7.68 8.04
CA LEU A 114 -8.29 -6.35 7.61
C LEU A 114 -9.29 -6.41 6.45
N PRO A 115 -10.29 -5.52 6.39
CA PRO A 115 -11.07 -5.32 5.17
C PRO A 115 -10.19 -4.86 4.01
N ALA A 116 -10.41 -5.42 2.82
CA ALA A 116 -9.51 -5.22 1.69
C ALA A 116 -10.22 -5.30 0.33
N ILE A 117 -9.69 -4.59 -0.66
CA ILE A 117 -10.16 -4.64 -2.05
C ILE A 117 -9.02 -4.94 -3.01
N GLU A 118 -9.35 -5.54 -4.15
CA GLU A 118 -8.42 -5.69 -5.26
C GLU A 118 -8.04 -4.33 -5.85
N ALA A 119 -6.78 -4.20 -6.29
CA ALA A 119 -6.22 -2.99 -6.85
C ALA A 119 -5.35 -3.28 -8.09
N ILE A 120 -4.50 -2.32 -8.47
CA ILE A 120 -3.74 -2.37 -9.70
C ILE A 120 -2.78 -3.55 -9.79
N GLY A 121 -2.78 -4.25 -10.93
CA GLY A 121 -1.82 -5.32 -11.20
C GLY A 121 -1.95 -6.53 -10.26
N GLY A 122 -3.14 -6.77 -9.69
CA GLY A 122 -3.32 -7.84 -8.70
C GLY A 122 -2.75 -7.49 -7.32
N SER A 123 -2.40 -6.22 -7.09
CA SER A 123 -2.13 -5.70 -5.74
C SER A 123 -3.42 -5.53 -4.94
N VAL A 124 -3.26 -5.25 -3.65
CA VAL A 124 -4.37 -5.12 -2.70
C VAL A 124 -4.32 -3.77 -2.00
N ILE A 125 -5.48 -3.17 -1.71
CA ILE A 125 -5.62 -2.05 -0.79
C ILE A 125 -6.30 -2.57 0.49
N TYR A 126 -5.61 -2.46 1.62
CA TYR A 126 -6.12 -2.77 2.95
C TYR A 126 -6.59 -1.52 3.69
N PHE A 127 -7.70 -1.61 4.42
CA PHE A 127 -8.20 -0.52 5.27
C PHE A 127 -7.77 -0.72 6.73
N VAL A 128 -7.09 0.28 7.29
CA VAL A 128 -6.52 0.26 8.63
C VAL A 128 -7.12 1.38 9.46
N ASP A 129 -7.52 1.09 10.69
CA ASP A 129 -7.97 2.09 11.66
C ASP A 129 -7.39 1.80 13.05
N HIS A 130 -7.91 2.45 14.09
CA HIS A 130 -7.44 2.27 15.47
C HIS A 130 -7.83 0.92 16.11
N LYS A 131 -8.78 0.18 15.52
CA LYS A 131 -9.26 -1.14 15.97
C LYS A 131 -8.68 -2.27 15.13
N HIS A 132 -8.44 -2.01 13.84
CA HIS A 132 -8.02 -2.97 12.83
C HIS A 132 -6.58 -2.65 12.41
N THR A 133 -5.62 -3.46 12.87
CA THR A 133 -4.20 -3.33 12.53
C THR A 133 -3.70 -4.60 11.84
N PRO A 134 -2.73 -4.50 10.90
CA PRO A 134 -2.29 -5.65 10.12
C PRO A 134 -1.71 -6.74 11.03
N PHE A 135 -2.21 -7.96 10.86
CA PHE A 135 -1.81 -9.15 11.63
C PHE A 135 -1.97 -8.95 13.15
N ALA A 136 -3.06 -8.32 13.58
CA ALA A 136 -3.35 -8.06 14.98
C ALA A 136 -3.20 -9.33 15.85
N GLY A 137 -2.38 -9.24 16.91
CA GLY A 137 -2.10 -10.35 17.83
C GLY A 137 -1.18 -11.44 17.27
N GLN A 138 -0.63 -11.29 16.07
CA GLN A 138 0.20 -12.30 15.39
C GLN A 138 1.66 -11.86 15.21
N TRP A 139 2.11 -10.88 16.00
CA TRP A 139 3.48 -10.36 15.95
C TRP A 139 4.31 -10.80 17.15
N THR A 140 5.56 -11.21 16.89
CA THR A 140 6.64 -11.33 17.88
C THR A 140 7.57 -10.13 17.73
N PRO A 141 7.73 -9.28 18.76
CA PRO A 141 8.70 -8.20 18.73
C PRO A 141 10.14 -8.72 18.62
N LEU A 142 10.93 -8.09 17.77
CA LEU A 142 12.37 -8.33 17.70
C LEU A 142 13.10 -7.41 18.70
N GLN A 143 14.07 -7.96 19.42
CA GLN A 143 14.97 -7.17 20.26
C GLN A 143 16.14 -6.73 19.39
N ASP A 144 16.15 -5.47 18.92
CA ASP A 144 17.38 -4.83 18.48
C ASP A 144 17.38 -3.31 18.66
N ASN A 145 18.54 -2.79 19.03
CA ASN A 145 18.81 -1.47 19.62
C ASN A 145 19.54 -0.51 18.67
N THR A 146 19.88 -0.93 17.46
CA THR A 146 20.65 -0.12 16.49
C THR A 146 19.75 0.42 15.39
N ARG A 147 18.98 1.46 15.73
CA ARG A 147 18.20 2.22 14.76
C ARG A 147 19.13 3.16 13.98
N VAL A 148 19.57 2.74 12.79
CA VAL A 148 20.25 3.65 11.85
C VAL A 148 19.18 4.51 11.18
N ASN A 149 19.00 5.73 11.67
CA ASN A 149 18.06 6.68 11.07
C ASN A 149 18.74 7.41 9.91
N THR A 150 18.23 7.26 8.69
CA THR A 150 18.74 7.97 7.50
C THR A 150 17.94 9.24 7.17
N GLY A 151 16.96 9.60 8.01
CA GLY A 151 16.17 10.81 7.91
C GLY A 151 14.86 10.66 7.13
N LEU A 152 14.49 9.45 6.70
CA LEU A 152 13.20 9.21 6.06
C LEU A 152 12.07 9.31 7.10
N THR A 153 11.03 10.09 6.78
CA THR A 153 9.97 10.43 7.73
C THR A 153 8.61 9.85 7.36
N HIS A 154 8.24 9.89 6.07
CA HIS A 154 6.94 9.46 5.58
C HIS A 154 7.01 9.10 4.09
N ILE A 155 5.99 8.37 3.60
CA ILE A 155 5.76 8.15 2.18
C ILE A 155 5.02 9.38 1.64
N ASP A 156 5.63 10.14 0.73
CA ASP A 156 4.97 11.30 0.11
C ASP A 156 4.01 10.89 -1.02
N HIS A 157 4.47 10.00 -1.90
CA HIS A 157 3.70 9.53 -3.04
C HIS A 157 4.22 8.17 -3.55
N LEU A 158 3.40 7.53 -4.39
CA LEU A 158 3.75 6.34 -5.15
C LEU A 158 3.46 6.59 -6.63
N THR A 159 3.97 5.73 -7.50
CA THR A 159 3.67 5.78 -8.94
C THR A 159 3.03 4.49 -9.41
N HIS A 160 2.18 4.61 -10.42
CA HIS A 160 1.58 3.47 -11.11
C HIS A 160 1.91 3.54 -12.59
N ASN A 161 2.85 2.71 -13.04
CA ASN A 161 3.03 2.50 -14.46
C ASN A 161 1.85 1.68 -15.00
N VAL A 162 1.11 2.27 -15.93
CA VAL A 162 -0.08 1.66 -16.52
C VAL A 162 0.16 1.38 -18.00
N TYR A 163 -0.42 0.29 -18.51
CA TYR A 163 -0.45 0.05 -19.95
C TYR A 163 -1.16 1.19 -20.68
N ARG A 164 -0.77 1.43 -21.94
CA ARG A 164 -1.38 2.46 -22.79
C ARG A 164 -2.91 2.27 -22.84
N GLY A 165 -3.64 3.35 -22.57
CA GLY A 165 -5.11 3.35 -22.51
C GLY A 165 -5.70 3.09 -21.12
N ASN A 166 -4.89 2.68 -20.12
CA ASN A 166 -5.40 2.38 -18.77
C ASN A 166 -5.29 3.55 -17.78
N MET A 167 -4.78 4.71 -18.19
CA MET A 167 -4.65 5.88 -17.31
C MET A 167 -6.01 6.36 -16.79
N ASP A 168 -7.00 6.49 -17.67
CA ASP A 168 -8.35 6.89 -17.26
C ASP A 168 -9.05 5.82 -16.41
N LYS A 169 -8.81 4.54 -16.70
CA LYS A 169 -9.32 3.42 -15.89
C LYS A 169 -8.86 3.54 -14.44
N TRP A 170 -7.56 3.72 -14.21
CA TRP A 170 -7.01 3.79 -12.86
C TRP A 170 -7.28 5.13 -12.17
N ALA A 171 -7.33 6.23 -12.92
CA ALA A 171 -7.80 7.50 -12.38
C ALA A 171 -9.25 7.41 -11.88
N HIS A 172 -10.14 6.84 -12.71
CA HIS A 172 -11.55 6.65 -12.35
C HIS A 172 -11.72 5.70 -11.16
N PHE A 173 -10.90 4.66 -11.04
CA PHE A 173 -10.90 3.78 -9.86
C PHE A 173 -10.68 4.58 -8.57
N TYR A 174 -9.64 5.42 -8.50
CA TYR A 174 -9.37 6.23 -7.31
C TYR A 174 -10.38 7.37 -7.12
N GLU A 175 -10.87 7.98 -8.19
CA GLU A 175 -11.90 9.02 -8.14
C GLU A 175 -13.23 8.48 -7.62
N SER A 176 -13.76 7.44 -8.25
CA SER A 176 -15.11 6.92 -7.94
C SER A 176 -15.23 6.29 -6.55
N ILE A 177 -14.16 5.67 -6.05
CA ILE A 177 -14.16 4.96 -4.76
C ILE A 177 -13.73 5.89 -3.62
N PHE A 178 -12.71 6.72 -3.85
CA PHE A 178 -12.02 7.44 -2.78
C PHE A 178 -12.09 8.96 -2.91
N ASN A 179 -12.76 9.46 -3.96
CA ASN A 179 -12.84 10.88 -4.30
C ASN A 179 -11.46 11.52 -4.53
N PHE A 180 -10.51 10.78 -5.12
CA PHE A 180 -9.26 11.39 -5.58
C PHE A 180 -9.51 12.35 -6.74
N SER A 181 -8.75 13.43 -6.78
CA SER A 181 -8.83 14.42 -7.85
C SER A 181 -7.52 14.47 -8.62
N GLU A 182 -7.61 14.69 -9.94
CA GLU A 182 -6.44 15.08 -10.73
C GLU A 182 -5.96 16.47 -10.27
N ILE A 183 -4.71 16.52 -9.82
CA ILE A 183 -4.06 17.78 -9.41
C ILE A 183 -3.12 18.33 -10.48
N ARG A 184 -2.63 17.46 -11.39
CA ARG A 184 -1.75 17.87 -12.48
C ARG A 184 -1.65 16.82 -13.59
N PHE A 185 -1.61 17.29 -14.83
CA PHE A 185 -1.27 16.50 -16.00
C PHE A 185 0.12 16.84 -16.52
N PHE A 186 0.86 15.83 -16.97
CA PHE A 186 2.19 15.97 -17.55
C PHE A 186 2.27 15.28 -18.90
N ASN A 187 2.81 15.98 -19.90
CA ASN A 187 3.21 15.40 -21.18
C ASN A 187 4.71 15.68 -21.37
N ILE A 188 5.54 14.69 -21.10
CA ILE A 188 6.99 14.83 -21.05
C ILE A 188 7.59 14.15 -22.27
N THR A 189 8.32 14.92 -23.08
CA THR A 189 8.98 14.41 -24.28
C THR A 189 10.49 14.55 -24.13
N GLY A 190 11.20 13.43 -24.16
CA GLY A 190 12.65 13.37 -24.33
C GLY A 190 13.05 13.36 -25.81
N LYS A 191 14.36 13.23 -26.08
CA LYS A 191 14.88 13.26 -27.45
C LYS A 191 14.40 12.10 -28.34
N MET A 192 14.15 10.93 -27.74
CA MET A 192 13.81 9.68 -28.46
C MET A 192 12.47 9.07 -28.02
N THR A 193 12.03 9.35 -26.80
CA THR A 193 10.82 8.76 -26.19
C THR A 193 10.10 9.83 -25.37
N GLY A 194 8.86 9.55 -24.95
CA GLY A 194 8.10 10.41 -24.06
C GLY A 194 7.14 9.60 -23.20
N LEU A 195 6.54 10.27 -22.21
CA LEU A 195 5.53 9.71 -21.34
C LEU A 195 4.45 10.74 -21.03
N VAL A 196 3.28 10.22 -20.68
CA VAL A 196 2.17 11.01 -20.14
C VAL A 196 1.92 10.51 -18.72
N SER A 197 1.70 11.43 -17.78
CA SER A 197 1.44 11.13 -16.37
C SER A 197 0.30 12.02 -15.85
N ARG A 198 -0.47 11.47 -14.92
CA ARG A 198 -1.57 12.14 -14.23
C ARG A 198 -1.35 12.00 -12.73
N ALA A 199 -1.08 13.11 -12.07
CA ALA A 199 -0.97 13.16 -10.63
C ALA A 199 -2.37 13.24 -10.00
N LEU A 200 -2.69 12.26 -9.16
CA LEU A 200 -3.93 12.15 -8.39
C LEU A 200 -3.63 12.38 -6.92
N ALA A 201 -4.49 13.12 -6.23
CA ALA A 201 -4.41 13.32 -4.78
C ALA A 201 -5.72 12.97 -4.09
N SER A 202 -5.59 12.30 -2.95
CA SER A 202 -6.72 12.06 -2.03
C SER A 202 -7.27 13.36 -1.46
N PRO A 203 -8.54 13.37 -1.00
CA PRO A 203 -9.13 14.51 -0.30
C PRO A 203 -8.35 14.98 0.92
N CYS A 204 -7.66 14.08 1.63
CA CYS A 204 -6.84 14.44 2.79
C CYS A 204 -5.47 15.00 2.43
N GLY A 205 -5.07 14.97 1.15
CA GLY A 205 -3.79 15.47 0.64
C GLY A 205 -2.57 14.63 1.00
N LYS A 206 -2.76 13.49 1.68
CA LYS A 206 -1.66 12.64 2.20
C LYS A 206 -1.37 11.40 1.36
N LEU A 207 -2.33 10.94 0.55
CA LEU A 207 -2.12 9.91 -0.46
C LEU A 207 -2.05 10.57 -1.83
N LYS A 208 -0.98 10.28 -2.58
CA LYS A 208 -0.76 10.78 -3.94
C LYS A 208 -0.23 9.68 -4.83
N PHE A 209 -0.75 9.62 -6.06
CA PHE A 209 -0.30 8.71 -7.11
C PHE A 209 0.10 9.52 -8.34
N LEU A 210 1.30 9.30 -8.88
CA LEU A 210 1.85 10.01 -10.06
C LEU A 210 2.09 9.09 -11.25
#